data_AF-A0AA88Y706-F1
#
_entry.id   AF-A0AA88Y706-F1
#
_cell.length_a   1.000
_cell.length_b   1.000
_cell.length_c   1.000
_cell.angle_alpha   90.00
_cell.angle_beta   90.00
_cell.angle_gamma   90.00
#
_symmetry.space_group_name_H-M   'P 1'
#
loop_
_entity.id
_entity.type
_entity.pdbx_description
1 polymer ?
#
loop_
_entity_poly.entity_id
_entity_poly.type
_entity_poly.pdbx_seq_one_letter_code
_entity_poly.pdbx_strand_id
1 'polypeptide(L)'
;MNTDTAPLLHASETLLIESEEDQTTQDNRTDETECKCPIDENQQSKKYNLYVVYAEKDVTEVEQLCEELYQTYKLRCMLAARDFTPGVPIDKNCKDNMDKSDKTLILITPSYLSSYWCEVETRRAFHIVKSRKRDFVVPVLFKPLDEKDELPPCLEFTTYIDAAKEIDLARKIYEAYEHDVVHELTHEEIRKQNGARLFSVQCRKSNTESFRGSRWSFPAIENIFPLPDEPEIPEVYEDVRTILNESTALRWFGVFFTIRRLMLLGLSIGFHGFAVLPVIIGGMIIATEKYEEQMDIFAIFVLSIFVALGTGLMAIPVSIAIGHKAMRKTEREILSHCLRKKGNYPFLAVIRCASWRLQPDEINIIRYDIESCKATIQEFLNNQGDLAAEVLSKEDVVIFLEEFLYQKRVAMVNWISQIPFSCRDPHNTWKNKQCVCEMFISEYPSQKKRYLQILTKRTTTIVI
;
A
#
# COMPACT_ATOMS: atom_id res chain seq x y z
N MET A 1 13.71 -39.00 -62.53
CA MET A 1 15.09 -38.88 -63.07
C MET A 1 15.05 -37.83 -64.16
N ASN A 2 16.09 -36.98 -64.19
CA ASN A 2 16.39 -35.81 -65.03
C ASN A 2 15.71 -35.79 -66.42
N THR A 3 15.25 -34.65 -66.95
CA THR A 3 16.02 -33.43 -67.36
C THR A 3 15.06 -32.22 -67.56
N ASP A 4 15.45 -30.92 -67.63
CA ASP A 4 16.76 -30.26 -67.41
C ASP A 4 16.65 -28.74 -67.04
N THR A 5 17.84 -28.12 -66.89
CA THR A 5 18.26 -26.69 -66.94
C THR A 5 17.30 -25.48 -67.01
N ALA A 6 17.72 -24.41 -66.29
CA ALA A 6 17.22 -23.03 -66.37
C ALA A 6 17.83 -22.23 -67.56
N PRO A 7 17.48 -20.94 -67.70
CA PRO A 7 18.57 -19.96 -67.66
C PRO A 7 18.32 -18.77 -66.73
N LEU A 8 19.43 -18.29 -66.14
CA LEU A 8 19.55 -17.01 -65.44
C LEU A 8 19.55 -15.83 -66.44
N LEU A 9 19.09 -14.67 -65.99
CA LEU A 9 19.64 -13.39 -66.44
C LEU A 9 20.03 -12.55 -65.22
N HIS A 10 21.21 -11.96 -65.28
CA HIS A 10 21.92 -11.36 -64.15
C HIS A 10 21.75 -9.84 -64.12
N ALA A 11 21.80 -9.29 -62.90
CA ALA A 11 22.35 -7.98 -62.53
C ALA A 11 22.01 -6.71 -63.33
N SER A 12 21.63 -5.65 -62.60
CA SER A 12 22.63 -4.64 -62.21
C SER A 12 22.13 -3.78 -61.04
N GLU A 13 22.96 -3.64 -60.02
CA GLU A 13 22.87 -2.56 -59.04
C GLU A 13 23.36 -1.26 -59.69
N THR A 14 22.79 -0.12 -59.32
CA THR A 14 23.50 1.16 -59.37
C THR A 14 23.01 2.04 -58.23
N LEU A 15 23.83 2.16 -57.18
CA LEU A 15 23.71 3.22 -56.19
C LEU A 15 23.92 4.58 -56.87
N LEU A 16 23.10 5.57 -56.54
CA LEU A 16 23.44 6.99 -56.71
C LEU A 16 23.07 7.73 -55.43
N ILE A 17 24.10 8.21 -54.73
CA ILE A 17 24.04 9.18 -53.65
C ILE A 17 25.16 10.20 -53.92
N GLU A 18 24.98 11.42 -53.42
CA GLU A 18 25.88 12.59 -53.54
C GLU A 18 25.78 13.29 -54.91
N SER A 19 25.68 14.61 -55.00
CA SER A 19 25.98 15.66 -54.01
C SER A 19 25.19 16.95 -54.29
N GLU A 20 24.78 17.67 -53.25
CA GLU A 20 24.58 19.13 -53.28
C GLU A 20 25.09 19.69 -51.94
N GLU A 21 26.27 20.31 -51.98
CA GLU A 21 26.66 21.34 -51.00
C GLU A 21 26.07 22.67 -51.47
N ASP A 22 25.47 23.45 -50.58
CA ASP A 22 25.47 24.91 -50.76
C ASP A 22 25.57 25.64 -49.41
N GLN A 23 26.14 26.84 -49.45
CA GLN A 23 26.85 27.43 -48.33
C GLN A 23 26.05 28.49 -47.56
N THR A 24 26.22 28.45 -46.24
CA THR A 24 26.24 29.62 -45.32
C THR A 24 25.14 30.68 -45.44
N THR A 25 24.37 30.83 -44.37
CA THR A 25 24.22 32.17 -43.74
C THR A 25 23.98 32.04 -42.24
N GLN A 26 24.78 32.75 -41.45
CA GLN A 26 24.54 32.90 -40.01
C GLN A 26 23.45 33.95 -39.80
N ASP A 27 22.56 33.72 -38.83
CA ASP A 27 22.10 34.84 -37.99
C ASP A 27 21.76 34.37 -36.58
N ASN A 28 22.11 35.18 -35.58
CA ASN A 28 22.01 34.82 -34.17
C ASN A 28 20.68 35.29 -33.57
N ARG A 29 20.00 34.41 -32.82
CA ARG A 29 19.23 34.82 -31.63
C ARG A 29 19.07 33.71 -30.60
N THR A 30 18.99 34.15 -29.36
CA THR A 30 18.87 33.38 -28.12
C THR A 30 17.70 32.40 -28.14
N ASP A 31 17.85 31.23 -27.51
CA ASP A 31 17.17 30.93 -26.24
C ASP A 31 17.61 29.56 -25.65
N GLU A 32 17.55 29.47 -24.32
CA GLU A 32 17.45 28.32 -23.42
C GLU A 32 17.93 26.92 -23.88
N THR A 33 19.09 26.48 -23.35
CA THR A 33 19.59 25.09 -23.50
C THR A 33 18.84 24.11 -22.60
N GLU A 34 17.72 23.57 -23.10
CA GLU A 34 17.11 22.35 -22.58
C GLU A 34 17.87 21.10 -23.07
N CYS A 35 18.28 20.21 -22.17
CA CYS A 35 19.02 18.99 -22.53
C CYS A 35 18.11 17.96 -23.21
N LYS A 36 18.05 18.01 -24.54
CA LYS A 36 17.42 16.95 -25.35
C LYS A 36 18.28 15.69 -25.38
N CYS A 37 17.88 14.67 -24.61
CA CYS A 37 18.25 13.29 -24.90
C CYS A 37 17.67 12.87 -26.27
N PRO A 38 18.31 11.93 -27.00
CA PRO A 38 17.75 11.44 -28.26
C PRO A 38 16.40 10.76 -28.00
N ILE A 39 15.33 11.31 -28.57
CA ILE A 39 14.03 10.65 -28.61
C ILE A 39 14.13 9.58 -29.70
N ASP A 40 13.95 8.31 -29.31
CA ASP A 40 13.89 7.19 -30.23
C ASP A 40 12.65 7.38 -31.14
N GLU A 41 12.84 7.72 -32.42
CA GLU A 41 11.81 8.28 -33.31
C GLU A 41 10.68 7.29 -33.73
N ASN A 42 10.51 6.18 -33.01
CA ASN A 42 9.55 5.12 -33.34
C ASN A 42 8.62 4.70 -32.18
N GLN A 43 8.35 5.59 -31.22
CA GLN A 43 7.18 5.48 -30.34
C GLN A 43 6.04 6.39 -30.80
N GLN A 44 5.50 6.06 -31.98
CA GLN A 44 4.19 6.58 -32.36
C GLN A 44 3.14 6.07 -31.37
N SER A 45 2.50 6.99 -30.63
CA SER A 45 1.49 6.65 -29.62
C SER A 45 0.44 5.69 -30.20
N LYS A 46 0.31 4.52 -29.56
CA LYS A 46 -0.56 3.44 -30.04
C LYS A 46 -2.01 3.92 -30.02
N LYS A 47 -2.74 3.65 -31.12
CA LYS A 47 -4.11 4.15 -31.32
C LYS A 47 -5.11 3.42 -30.42
N TYR A 48 -4.84 2.15 -30.14
CA TYR A 48 -5.68 1.27 -29.36
C TYR A 48 -4.84 0.53 -28.32
N ASN A 49 -5.48 0.09 -27.25
CA ASN A 49 -4.84 -0.73 -26.23
C ASN A 49 -5.00 -2.23 -26.52
N LEU A 50 -6.17 -2.62 -27.06
CA LEU A 50 -6.49 -4.00 -27.40
C LEU A 50 -6.91 -4.12 -28.86
N TYR A 51 -6.27 -5.00 -29.62
CA TYR A 51 -6.84 -5.60 -30.83
C TYR A 51 -7.74 -6.75 -30.40
N VAL A 52 -9.03 -6.73 -30.75
CA VAL A 52 -9.97 -7.79 -30.33
C VAL A 52 -10.21 -8.76 -31.48
N VAL A 53 -9.85 -10.03 -31.30
CA VAL A 53 -10.21 -11.14 -32.19
C VAL A 53 -11.48 -11.79 -31.66
N TYR A 54 -12.52 -11.81 -32.49
CA TYR A 54 -13.85 -12.35 -32.16
C TYR A 54 -14.57 -12.80 -33.43
N ALA A 55 -15.55 -13.69 -33.31
CA ALA A 55 -16.40 -14.03 -34.45
C ALA A 55 -17.48 -12.95 -34.66
N GLU A 56 -17.74 -12.61 -35.92
CA GLU A 56 -18.76 -11.62 -36.32
C GLU A 56 -20.15 -11.89 -35.68
N LYS A 57 -20.50 -13.17 -35.46
CA LYS A 57 -21.74 -13.60 -34.79
C LYS A 57 -21.87 -13.15 -33.33
N ASP A 58 -20.75 -12.88 -32.64
CA ASP A 58 -20.72 -12.48 -31.23
C ASP A 58 -20.54 -10.95 -31.06
N VAL A 59 -20.56 -10.17 -32.16
CA VAL A 59 -20.19 -8.74 -32.16
C VAL A 59 -20.91 -7.91 -31.09
N THR A 60 -22.20 -8.16 -30.84
CA THR A 60 -23.00 -7.38 -29.90
C THR A 60 -22.54 -7.54 -28.45
N GLU A 61 -22.15 -8.75 -28.04
CA GLU A 61 -21.66 -9.02 -26.68
C GLU A 61 -20.21 -8.52 -26.52
N VAL A 62 -19.43 -8.56 -27.61
CA VAL A 62 -18.07 -8.03 -27.67
C VAL A 62 -18.05 -6.50 -27.59
N GLU A 63 -18.97 -5.81 -28.27
CA GLU A 63 -19.13 -4.36 -28.19
C GLU A 63 -19.50 -3.92 -26.76
N GLN A 64 -20.38 -4.65 -26.07
CA GLN A 64 -20.73 -4.39 -24.67
C GLN A 64 -19.51 -4.52 -23.75
N LEU A 65 -18.72 -5.59 -23.88
CA LEU A 65 -17.48 -5.77 -23.12
C LEU A 65 -16.44 -4.67 -23.43
N CYS A 66 -16.31 -4.26 -24.70
CA CYS A 66 -15.40 -3.19 -25.11
C CYS A 66 -15.80 -1.83 -24.54
N GLU A 67 -17.11 -1.55 -24.47
CA GLU A 67 -17.63 -0.32 -23.86
C GLU A 67 -17.41 -0.33 -22.35
N GLU A 68 -17.62 -1.45 -21.66
CA GLU A 68 -17.31 -1.60 -20.23
C GLU A 68 -15.81 -1.39 -19.94
N LEU A 69 -14.93 -1.99 -20.74
CA LEU A 69 -13.47 -1.82 -20.64
C LEU A 69 -13.06 -0.37 -20.87
N TYR A 70 -13.70 0.34 -21.80
CA TYR A 70 -13.43 1.76 -22.06
C TYR A 70 -13.98 2.67 -20.95
N GLN A 71 -15.21 2.45 -20.49
CA GLN A 71 -15.82 3.25 -19.44
C GLN A 71 -15.08 3.11 -18.12
N THR A 72 -14.75 1.87 -17.72
CA THR A 72 -14.16 1.56 -16.40
C THR A 72 -12.64 1.75 -16.39
N TYR A 73 -11.93 1.25 -17.41
CA TYR A 73 -10.46 1.17 -17.43
C TYR A 73 -9.78 2.02 -18.50
N LYS A 74 -10.55 2.77 -19.30
CA LYS A 74 -10.06 3.61 -20.42
C LYS A 74 -9.30 2.84 -21.51
N LEU A 75 -9.45 1.51 -21.55
CA LEU A 75 -8.87 0.68 -22.61
C LEU A 75 -9.62 0.88 -23.92
N ARG A 76 -8.94 1.45 -24.93
CA ARG A 76 -9.48 1.63 -26.28
C ARG A 76 -9.38 0.31 -27.04
N CYS A 77 -10.50 -0.37 -27.23
CA CYS A 77 -10.56 -1.62 -27.99
C CYS A 77 -10.75 -1.33 -29.49
N MET A 78 -10.00 -2.05 -30.33
CA MET A 78 -10.13 -2.06 -31.78
C MET A 78 -11.01 -3.23 -32.22
N LEU A 79 -12.02 -2.94 -33.05
CA LEU A 79 -12.98 -3.91 -33.55
C LEU A 79 -12.99 -3.92 -35.09
N ALA A 80 -12.82 -5.10 -35.69
CA ALA A 80 -12.81 -5.25 -37.15
C ALA A 80 -14.06 -4.66 -37.84
N ALA A 81 -15.24 -4.89 -37.27
CA ALA A 81 -16.52 -4.41 -37.82
C ALA A 81 -16.67 -2.87 -37.82
N ARG A 82 -15.93 -2.15 -36.95
CA ARG A 82 -16.03 -0.70 -36.78
C ARG A 82 -14.84 0.07 -37.34
N ASP A 83 -13.64 -0.49 -37.19
CA ASP A 83 -12.37 0.24 -37.34
C ASP A 83 -11.57 -0.15 -38.60
N PHE A 84 -11.99 -1.16 -39.35
CA PHE A 84 -11.41 -1.47 -40.66
C PHE A 84 -11.75 -0.38 -41.68
N THR A 85 -10.76 0.02 -42.48
CA THR A 85 -10.97 1.01 -43.54
C THR A 85 -11.59 0.31 -44.76
N PRO A 86 -12.79 0.72 -45.24
CA PRO A 86 -13.41 0.14 -46.43
C PRO A 86 -12.52 0.30 -47.67
N GLY A 87 -12.47 -0.73 -48.52
CA GLY A 87 -11.62 -0.76 -49.71
C GLY A 87 -10.14 -1.12 -49.46
N VAL A 88 -9.70 -1.23 -48.20
CA VAL A 88 -8.38 -1.77 -47.85
C VAL A 88 -8.48 -3.31 -47.68
N PRO A 89 -7.54 -4.11 -48.22
CA PRO A 89 -7.55 -5.56 -48.05
C PRO A 89 -7.55 -5.99 -46.57
N ILE A 90 -8.33 -7.03 -46.24
CA ILE A 90 -8.52 -7.50 -44.86
C ILE A 90 -7.17 -7.79 -44.17
N ASP A 91 -6.26 -8.54 -44.79
CA ASP A 91 -4.93 -8.83 -44.20
C ASP A 91 -4.13 -7.56 -43.84
N LYS A 92 -4.25 -6.50 -44.67
CA LYS A 92 -3.61 -5.21 -44.39
C LYS A 92 -4.33 -4.47 -43.26
N ASN A 93 -5.66 -4.48 -43.25
CA ASN A 93 -6.45 -3.93 -42.13
C ASN A 93 -6.12 -4.63 -40.80
N CYS A 94 -6.01 -5.97 -40.76
CA CYS A 94 -5.58 -6.72 -39.59
C CYS A 94 -4.16 -6.30 -39.17
N LYS A 95 -3.18 -6.35 -40.09
CA LYS A 95 -1.78 -5.99 -39.80
C LYS A 95 -1.64 -4.57 -39.25
N ASP A 96 -2.16 -3.60 -40.00
CA ASP A 96 -1.97 -2.18 -39.71
C ASP A 96 -2.68 -1.76 -38.40
N ASN A 97 -3.72 -2.48 -37.98
CA ASN A 97 -4.40 -2.23 -36.70
C ASN A 97 -3.80 -3.05 -35.53
N MET A 98 -3.35 -4.29 -35.74
CA MET A 98 -2.53 -5.01 -34.75
C MET A 98 -1.26 -4.23 -34.42
N ASP A 99 -0.57 -3.68 -35.42
CA ASP A 99 0.62 -2.83 -35.22
C ASP A 99 0.30 -1.53 -34.45
N LYS A 100 -0.95 -1.05 -34.48
CA LYS A 100 -1.44 0.14 -33.74
C LYS A 100 -2.06 -0.18 -32.38
N SER A 101 -2.10 -1.45 -31.98
CA SER A 101 -2.57 -1.92 -30.67
C SER A 101 -1.41 -2.31 -29.75
N ASP A 102 -1.58 -2.21 -28.44
CA ASP A 102 -0.58 -2.65 -27.45
C ASP A 102 -0.58 -4.18 -27.27
N LYS A 103 -1.77 -4.79 -27.16
CA LYS A 103 -1.96 -6.24 -26.97
C LYS A 103 -3.09 -6.79 -27.84
N THR A 104 -3.15 -8.12 -27.97
CA THR A 104 -4.28 -8.80 -28.65
C THR A 104 -5.15 -9.54 -27.63
N LEU A 105 -6.43 -9.19 -27.56
CA LEU A 105 -7.47 -9.90 -26.80
C LEU A 105 -8.15 -10.91 -27.73
N ILE A 106 -8.19 -12.19 -27.35
CA ILE A 106 -8.85 -13.25 -28.13
C ILE A 106 -10.07 -13.72 -27.36
N LEU A 107 -11.26 -13.54 -27.93
CA LEU A 107 -12.54 -13.93 -27.33
C LEU A 107 -13.02 -15.25 -27.96
N ILE A 108 -12.85 -16.34 -27.21
CA ILE A 108 -13.11 -17.71 -27.66
C ILE A 108 -14.56 -18.09 -27.35
N THR A 109 -15.26 -18.55 -28.38
CA THR A 109 -16.67 -18.99 -28.38
C THR A 109 -16.84 -20.15 -29.38
N PRO A 110 -17.97 -20.88 -29.39
CA PRO A 110 -18.25 -21.86 -30.44
C PRO A 110 -18.28 -21.24 -31.86
N SER A 111 -18.71 -19.97 -31.98
CA SER A 111 -18.67 -19.22 -33.24
C SER A 111 -17.24 -18.91 -33.69
N TYR A 112 -16.35 -18.58 -32.75
CA TYR A 112 -14.93 -18.34 -33.00
C TYR A 112 -14.21 -19.57 -33.56
N LEU A 113 -14.49 -20.77 -33.01
CA LEU A 113 -13.86 -22.02 -33.48
C LEU A 113 -14.23 -22.39 -34.92
N SER A 114 -15.38 -21.92 -35.41
CA SER A 114 -15.82 -22.12 -36.80
C SER A 114 -15.47 -20.95 -37.74
N SER A 115 -14.76 -19.94 -37.26
CA SER A 115 -14.42 -18.73 -38.02
C SER A 115 -13.00 -18.78 -38.59
N TYR A 116 -12.91 -18.93 -39.92
CA TYR A 116 -11.66 -18.86 -40.67
C TYR A 116 -10.85 -17.57 -40.39
N TRP A 117 -11.54 -16.43 -40.30
CA TRP A 117 -10.86 -15.15 -40.02
C TRP A 117 -10.27 -15.10 -38.62
N CYS A 118 -10.97 -15.64 -37.62
CA CYS A 118 -10.45 -15.72 -36.26
C CYS A 118 -9.20 -16.61 -36.17
N GLU A 119 -9.18 -17.76 -36.86
CA GLU A 119 -7.99 -18.62 -36.94
C GLU A 119 -6.80 -17.87 -37.57
N VAL A 120 -7.03 -17.15 -38.67
CA VAL A 120 -6.00 -16.37 -39.37
C VAL A 120 -5.45 -15.23 -38.50
N GLU A 121 -6.32 -14.46 -37.85
CA GLU A 121 -5.95 -13.36 -36.97
C GLU A 121 -5.19 -13.86 -35.73
N THR A 122 -5.69 -14.90 -35.06
CA THR A 122 -5.02 -15.50 -33.90
C THR A 122 -3.64 -16.05 -34.27
N ARG A 123 -3.52 -16.80 -35.38
CA ARG A 123 -2.21 -17.30 -35.85
C ARG A 123 -1.25 -16.15 -36.16
N ARG A 124 -1.76 -15.02 -36.69
CA ARG A 124 -0.96 -13.81 -36.94
C ARG A 124 -0.50 -13.16 -35.63
N ALA A 125 -1.39 -13.02 -34.65
CA ALA A 125 -1.04 -12.48 -33.33
C ALA A 125 0.09 -13.29 -32.67
N PHE A 126 -0.03 -14.62 -32.62
CA PHE A 126 1.04 -15.50 -32.11
C PHE A 126 2.35 -15.43 -32.93
N HIS A 127 2.29 -15.23 -34.24
CA HIS A 127 3.48 -15.00 -35.06
C HIS A 127 4.17 -13.66 -34.72
N ILE A 128 3.38 -12.61 -34.48
CA ILE A 128 3.87 -11.29 -34.05
C ILE A 128 4.54 -11.41 -32.66
N VAL A 129 3.88 -12.03 -31.67
CA VAL A 129 4.46 -12.33 -30.34
C VAL A 129 5.84 -12.99 -30.46
N LYS A 130 5.90 -14.08 -31.24
CA LYS A 130 7.13 -14.88 -31.44
C LYS A 130 8.25 -14.10 -32.13
N SER A 131 7.91 -13.19 -33.05
CA SER A 131 8.91 -12.42 -33.81
C SER A 131 9.40 -11.17 -33.09
N ARG A 132 8.57 -10.51 -32.27
CA ARG A 132 8.89 -9.23 -31.62
C ARG A 132 9.26 -9.30 -30.13
N LYS A 133 9.01 -10.42 -29.45
CA LYS A 133 9.29 -10.62 -28.01
C LYS A 133 8.68 -9.55 -27.06
N ARG A 134 7.67 -8.81 -27.50
CA ARG A 134 7.09 -7.65 -26.78
C ARG A 134 5.57 -7.52 -26.82
N ASP A 135 4.91 -8.28 -27.70
CA ASP A 135 3.47 -8.19 -27.89
C ASP A 135 2.80 -9.39 -27.19
N PHE A 136 1.86 -9.15 -26.27
CA PHE A 136 1.21 -10.18 -25.46
C PHE A 136 -0.19 -10.51 -25.98
N VAL A 137 -0.57 -11.79 -25.90
CA VAL A 137 -1.93 -12.29 -26.22
C VAL A 137 -2.66 -12.60 -24.92
N VAL A 138 -3.88 -12.08 -24.79
CA VAL A 138 -4.81 -12.37 -23.68
C VAL A 138 -5.95 -13.24 -24.23
N PRO A 139 -5.94 -14.57 -24.04
CA PRO A 139 -7.07 -15.40 -24.42
C PRO A 139 -8.13 -15.43 -23.32
N VAL A 140 -9.39 -15.34 -23.72
CA VAL A 140 -10.57 -15.43 -22.86
C VAL A 140 -11.50 -16.48 -23.44
N LEU A 141 -11.82 -17.50 -22.65
CA LEU A 141 -12.96 -18.38 -22.89
C LEU A 141 -14.23 -17.59 -22.58
N PHE A 142 -14.78 -16.92 -23.59
CA PHE A 142 -15.84 -15.92 -23.46
C PHE A 142 -17.24 -16.57 -23.42
N LYS A 143 -17.41 -17.71 -24.08
CA LYS A 143 -18.59 -18.58 -23.97
C LYS A 143 -18.12 -20.02 -23.73
N PRO A 144 -18.89 -20.85 -22.98
CA PRO A 144 -18.56 -22.26 -22.81
C PRO A 144 -18.55 -22.99 -24.17
N LEU A 145 -17.73 -24.04 -24.23
CA LEU A 145 -17.54 -24.91 -25.39
C LEU A 145 -18.11 -26.31 -25.10
N ASP A 146 -18.51 -27.05 -26.14
CA ASP A 146 -18.94 -28.45 -25.99
C ASP A 146 -17.73 -29.38 -25.75
N GLU A 147 -17.95 -30.57 -25.18
CA GLU A 147 -16.86 -31.58 -24.96
C GLU A 147 -16.15 -32.03 -26.25
N LYS A 148 -16.75 -31.79 -27.41
CA LYS A 148 -16.22 -32.11 -28.76
C LYS A 148 -15.39 -30.97 -29.37
N ASP A 149 -15.43 -29.78 -28.77
CA ASP A 149 -14.87 -28.56 -29.36
C ASP A 149 -13.40 -28.40 -28.93
N GLU A 150 -12.49 -28.61 -29.87
CA GLU A 150 -11.04 -28.50 -29.61
C GLU A 150 -10.56 -27.05 -29.76
N LEU A 151 -9.72 -26.59 -28.83
CA LEU A 151 -9.04 -25.31 -28.95
C LEU A 151 -7.99 -25.37 -30.09
N PRO A 152 -7.79 -24.28 -30.86
CA PRO A 152 -6.73 -24.22 -31.86
C PRO A 152 -5.35 -24.54 -31.23
N PRO A 153 -4.47 -25.33 -31.90
CA PRO A 153 -3.19 -25.76 -31.31
C PRO A 153 -2.25 -24.64 -30.83
N CYS A 154 -2.41 -23.42 -31.35
CA CYS A 154 -1.67 -22.25 -30.86
C CYS A 154 -2.12 -21.75 -29.47
N LEU A 155 -3.31 -22.12 -29.03
CA LEU A 155 -3.88 -21.78 -27.72
C LEU A 155 -3.72 -22.91 -26.68
N GLU A 156 -3.45 -24.15 -27.10
CA GLU A 156 -3.29 -25.33 -26.24
C GLU A 156 -2.30 -25.13 -25.08
N PHE A 157 -1.19 -24.43 -25.34
CA PHE A 157 -0.13 -24.16 -24.36
C PHE A 157 -0.25 -22.78 -23.69
N THR A 158 -1.35 -22.06 -23.88
CA THR A 158 -1.56 -20.70 -23.35
C THR A 158 -2.65 -20.71 -22.29
N THR A 159 -2.36 -20.18 -21.09
CA THR A 159 -3.39 -20.00 -20.06
C THR A 159 -4.40 -18.93 -20.47
N TYR A 160 -5.68 -19.24 -20.35
CA TYR A 160 -6.79 -18.34 -20.68
C TYR A 160 -7.58 -17.92 -19.44
N ILE A 161 -8.25 -16.77 -19.53
CA ILE A 161 -9.27 -16.34 -18.57
C ILE A 161 -10.57 -17.09 -18.87
N ASP A 162 -11.21 -17.68 -17.87
CA ASP A 162 -12.50 -18.36 -18.02
C ASP A 162 -13.64 -17.44 -17.58
N ALA A 163 -14.38 -16.87 -18.52
CA ALA A 163 -15.45 -15.91 -18.24
C ALA A 163 -16.57 -16.49 -17.35
N ALA A 164 -16.78 -17.81 -17.35
CA ALA A 164 -17.79 -18.45 -16.50
C ALA A 164 -17.33 -18.56 -15.03
N LYS A 165 -16.04 -18.35 -14.74
CA LYS A 165 -15.47 -18.38 -13.38
C LYS A 165 -15.24 -16.99 -12.79
N GLU A 166 -15.24 -15.94 -13.60
CA GLU A 166 -14.95 -14.57 -13.17
C GLU A 166 -16.23 -13.77 -12.88
N ILE A 167 -16.31 -13.13 -11.72
CA ILE A 167 -17.45 -12.26 -11.34
C ILE A 167 -17.37 -10.92 -12.07
N ASP A 168 -16.16 -10.48 -12.40
CA ASP A 168 -15.84 -9.21 -13.08
C ASP A 168 -14.79 -9.50 -14.16
N LEU A 169 -15.28 -9.84 -15.36
CA LEU A 169 -14.44 -10.20 -16.50
C LEU A 169 -13.62 -8.99 -17.01
N ALA A 170 -14.22 -7.80 -17.03
CA ALA A 170 -13.57 -6.59 -17.50
C ALA A 170 -12.34 -6.26 -16.64
N ARG A 171 -12.46 -6.38 -15.31
CA ARG A 171 -11.31 -6.30 -14.39
C ARG A 171 -10.25 -7.34 -14.71
N LYS A 172 -10.64 -8.59 -14.97
CA LYS A 172 -9.66 -9.66 -15.22
C LYS A 172 -8.86 -9.45 -16.50
N ILE A 173 -9.52 -8.93 -17.53
CA ILE A 173 -8.88 -8.50 -18.78
C ILE A 173 -7.94 -7.32 -18.54
N TYR A 174 -8.34 -6.33 -17.73
CA TYR A 174 -7.46 -5.21 -17.35
C TYR A 174 -6.23 -5.69 -16.54
N GLU A 175 -6.40 -6.61 -15.59
CA GLU A 175 -5.28 -7.22 -14.85
C GLU A 175 -4.28 -7.92 -15.80
N ALA A 176 -4.76 -8.66 -16.80
CA ALA A 176 -3.90 -9.30 -17.82
C ALA A 176 -3.28 -8.30 -18.82
N TYR A 177 -3.97 -7.20 -19.10
CA TYR A 177 -3.42 -6.09 -19.89
C TYR A 177 -2.26 -5.41 -19.14
N GLU A 178 -2.42 -5.10 -17.85
CA GLU A 178 -1.35 -4.48 -17.04
C GLU A 178 -0.19 -5.44 -16.72
N HIS A 179 -0.41 -6.75 -16.64
CA HIS A 179 0.60 -7.74 -16.18
C HIS A 179 1.92 -7.76 -16.99
N ASP A 180 1.93 -7.23 -18.21
CA ASP A 180 3.14 -7.13 -19.07
C ASP A 180 3.52 -5.67 -19.36
N VAL A 181 2.73 -4.69 -18.90
CA VAL A 181 3.11 -3.25 -18.87
C VAL A 181 3.90 -2.98 -17.58
N VAL A 182 4.87 -3.86 -17.30
CA VAL A 182 5.94 -3.52 -16.36
C VAL A 182 6.93 -2.65 -17.13
N HIS A 183 6.57 -1.37 -17.28
CA HIS A 183 7.58 -0.35 -17.04
C HIS A 183 8.07 -0.66 -15.62
N GLU A 184 9.31 -1.14 -15.48
CA GLU A 184 9.92 -1.30 -14.17
C GLU A 184 10.06 0.10 -13.59
N LEU A 185 9.01 0.54 -12.86
CA LEU A 185 8.97 1.82 -12.18
C LEU A 185 10.30 1.96 -11.45
N THR A 186 11.07 2.95 -11.88
CA THR A 186 12.38 3.21 -11.30
C THR A 186 12.22 3.40 -9.80
N HIS A 187 13.26 3.11 -9.03
CA HIS A 187 13.20 3.35 -7.58
C HIS A 187 12.78 4.79 -7.24
N GLU A 188 13.04 5.75 -8.12
CA GLU A 188 12.59 7.14 -8.01
C GLU A 188 11.08 7.32 -8.26
N GLU A 189 10.51 6.69 -9.28
CA GLU A 189 9.06 6.71 -9.54
C GLU A 189 8.28 5.99 -8.44
N ILE A 190 8.76 4.83 -7.97
CA ILE A 190 8.20 4.15 -6.80
C ILE A 190 8.20 5.08 -5.59
N ARG A 191 9.32 5.77 -5.32
CA ARG A 191 9.44 6.74 -4.23
C ARG A 191 8.53 7.96 -4.37
N LYS A 192 7.94 8.24 -5.54
CA LYS A 192 7.00 9.36 -5.74
C LYS A 192 5.54 8.99 -5.39
N GLN A 193 5.21 7.70 -5.30
CA GLN A 193 3.83 7.21 -5.07
C GLN A 193 3.41 7.23 -3.59
N ASN A 194 2.12 7.41 -3.34
CA ASN A 194 1.52 7.40 -2.02
C ASN A 194 1.47 5.99 -1.42
N GLY A 195 1.94 5.83 -0.19
CA GLY A 195 2.09 4.52 0.47
C GLY A 195 3.43 3.82 0.18
N ALA A 196 4.31 4.42 -0.62
CA ALA A 196 5.67 3.93 -0.79
C ALA A 196 6.47 4.08 0.52
N ARG A 197 6.99 2.97 1.06
CA ARG A 197 7.89 3.01 2.23
C ARG A 197 9.27 3.47 1.78
N LEU A 198 9.65 4.68 2.16
CA LEU A 198 10.93 5.29 1.80
C LEU A 198 12.07 4.73 2.66
N PHE A 199 11.82 4.62 3.97
CA PHE A 199 12.86 4.25 4.93
C PHE A 199 12.27 3.54 6.15
N SER A 200 13.09 2.72 6.82
CA SER A 200 12.74 2.08 8.08
C SER A 200 13.96 2.02 9.01
N VAL A 201 13.78 2.48 10.25
CA VAL A 201 14.85 2.61 11.25
C VAL A 201 14.55 1.72 12.43
N GLN A 202 15.44 0.78 12.72
CA GLN A 202 15.39 -0.02 13.95
C GLN A 202 15.89 0.82 15.13
N CYS A 203 15.01 1.06 16.12
CA CYS A 203 15.33 1.83 17.30
C CYS A 203 16.28 1.06 18.22
N ARG A 204 17.50 1.58 18.45
CA ARG A 204 18.37 1.10 19.52
C ARG A 204 18.37 2.09 20.68
N LYS A 205 18.51 1.56 21.90
CA LYS A 205 18.79 2.37 23.08
C LYS A 205 20.29 2.64 23.17
N SER A 206 20.67 3.86 23.53
CA SER A 206 22.05 4.18 23.91
C SER A 206 22.49 3.28 25.08
N ASN A 207 23.75 2.82 25.09
CA ASN A 207 24.28 2.01 26.21
C ASN A 207 24.50 2.83 27.51
N THR A 208 24.26 4.14 27.49
CA THR A 208 24.43 5.06 28.62
C THR A 208 23.24 5.05 29.58
N GLU A 209 23.05 3.93 30.29
CA GLU A 209 22.23 3.94 31.51
C GLU A 209 22.80 4.95 32.50
N SER A 210 21.98 5.89 32.99
CA SER A 210 22.47 7.03 33.76
C SER A 210 21.70 7.24 35.06
N PHE A 211 22.16 6.53 36.10
CA PHE A 211 22.07 7.02 37.47
C PHE A 211 23.19 8.04 37.70
N ARG A 212 22.88 9.35 37.58
CA ARG A 212 23.79 10.44 37.98
C ARG A 212 23.22 11.11 39.23
N GLY A 213 23.59 10.57 40.40
CA GLY A 213 23.11 11.04 41.69
C GLY A 213 21.58 10.90 41.82
N SER A 214 20.91 11.90 42.36
CA SER A 214 19.45 11.88 42.61
C SER A 214 18.57 12.02 41.34
N ARG A 215 19.15 12.06 40.14
CA ARG A 215 18.42 12.28 38.88
C ARG A 215 18.50 11.05 37.97
N TRP A 216 17.35 10.41 37.75
CA TRP A 216 17.20 9.35 36.76
C TRP A 216 17.24 9.93 35.34
N SER A 217 18.10 9.38 34.50
CA SER A 217 18.27 9.74 33.11
C SER A 217 18.14 8.49 32.24
N PHE A 218 17.41 8.62 31.13
CA PHE A 218 16.98 7.49 30.31
C PHE A 218 17.81 7.39 29.04
N PRO A 219 18.10 6.16 28.57
CA PRO A 219 18.72 5.94 27.27
C PRO A 219 17.95 6.65 26.15
N ALA A 220 18.65 7.44 25.34
CA ALA A 220 18.08 8.01 24.12
C ALA A 220 17.90 6.90 23.07
N ILE A 221 16.98 7.12 22.13
CA ILE A 221 16.93 6.32 20.91
C ILE A 221 18.03 6.82 19.96
N GLU A 222 18.89 5.91 19.52
CA GLU A 222 20.05 6.16 18.66
C GLU A 222 20.03 5.25 17.42
N ASN A 223 20.66 5.72 16.35
CA ASN A 223 20.70 5.06 15.04
C ASN A 223 21.88 4.10 14.87
N ILE A 224 21.71 3.17 13.92
CA ILE A 224 22.83 2.62 13.14
C ILE A 224 22.63 3.04 11.68
N PHE A 225 23.70 3.50 11.07
CA PHE A 225 23.78 4.11 9.73
C PHE A 225 23.24 3.24 8.57
N PRO A 226 22.95 3.84 7.40
CA PRO A 226 22.90 5.28 7.09
C PRO A 226 21.48 5.79 6.76
N LEU A 227 21.20 7.07 7.01
CA LEU A 227 20.00 7.77 6.51
C LEU A 227 20.18 8.15 5.03
N PRO A 228 19.10 8.33 4.24
CA PRO A 228 19.19 8.83 2.86
C PRO A 228 19.63 10.30 2.79
N ASP A 229 20.26 10.69 1.67
CA ASP A 229 20.69 12.08 1.38
C ASP A 229 19.53 13.00 0.91
N GLU A 230 18.27 12.56 1.01
CA GLU A 230 17.07 13.39 0.77
C GLU A 230 16.85 14.29 2.01
N PRO A 231 17.01 15.63 1.93
CA PRO A 231 17.17 16.49 3.11
C PRO A 231 15.97 16.52 4.06
N GLU A 232 14.77 16.22 3.54
CA GLU A 232 13.53 16.18 4.32
C GLU A 232 13.41 14.94 5.22
N ILE A 233 14.05 13.82 4.85
CA ILE A 233 13.95 12.56 5.60
C ILE A 233 14.68 12.64 6.97
N PRO A 234 15.93 13.14 7.06
CA PRO A 234 16.58 13.41 8.34
C PRO A 234 15.79 14.40 9.22
N GLU A 235 15.17 15.42 8.63
CA GLU A 235 14.37 16.41 9.37
C GLU A 235 13.14 15.78 10.04
N VAL A 236 12.34 15.03 9.26
CA VAL A 236 11.18 14.29 9.81
C VAL A 236 11.62 13.23 10.82
N TYR A 237 12.76 12.59 10.60
CA TYR A 237 13.32 11.61 11.55
C TYR A 237 13.71 12.26 12.89
N GLU A 238 14.44 13.38 12.88
CA GLU A 238 14.88 14.05 14.12
C GLU A 238 13.70 14.72 14.87
N ASP A 239 12.67 15.19 14.17
CA ASP A 239 11.40 15.62 14.80
C ASP A 239 10.76 14.45 15.60
N VAL A 240 10.58 13.29 14.94
CA VAL A 240 10.00 12.09 15.56
C VAL A 240 10.85 11.59 16.72
N ARG A 241 12.17 11.60 16.56
CA ARG A 241 13.14 11.24 17.61
C ARG A 241 13.08 12.20 18.79
N THR A 242 12.90 13.49 18.55
CA THR A 242 12.70 14.50 19.61
C THR A 242 11.42 14.22 20.38
N ILE A 243 10.27 14.05 19.70
CA ILE A 243 8.98 13.71 20.33
C ILE A 243 9.10 12.43 21.18
N LEU A 244 9.79 11.40 20.67
CA LEU A 244 10.04 10.15 21.40
C LEU A 244 10.90 10.33 22.66
N ASN A 245 11.99 11.08 22.56
CA ASN A 245 12.93 11.31 23.66
C ASN A 245 12.41 12.34 24.69
N GLU A 246 11.49 13.23 24.29
CA GLU A 246 10.81 14.17 25.19
C GLU A 246 9.58 13.56 25.88
N SER A 247 8.94 12.56 25.27
CA SER A 247 7.78 11.86 25.82
C SER A 247 8.07 11.30 27.23
N THR A 248 7.66 12.06 28.23
CA THR A 248 7.84 11.70 29.65
C THR A 248 7.26 10.33 29.94
N ALA A 249 6.13 9.98 29.36
CA ALA A 249 5.47 8.71 29.57
C ALA A 249 6.28 7.50 29.03
N LEU A 250 6.98 7.65 27.90
CA LEU A 250 7.89 6.61 27.38
C LEU A 250 9.19 6.52 28.19
N ARG A 251 9.76 7.67 28.58
CA ARG A 251 10.92 7.73 29.49
C ARG A 251 10.59 6.98 30.79
N TRP A 252 9.57 7.44 31.51
CA TRP A 252 9.15 6.84 32.78
C TRP A 252 8.69 5.38 32.64
N PHE A 253 8.26 4.89 31.47
CA PHE A 253 7.90 3.47 31.30
C PHE A 253 9.06 2.51 31.65
N GLY A 254 10.31 2.86 31.33
CA GLY A 254 11.48 2.09 31.75
C GLY A 254 11.60 2.03 33.28
N VAL A 255 11.38 3.16 33.95
CA VAL A 255 11.33 3.23 35.42
C VAL A 255 10.11 2.49 35.97
N PHE A 256 8.92 2.56 35.38
CA PHE A 256 7.77 1.77 35.82
C PHE A 256 8.05 0.26 35.68
N PHE A 257 8.75 -0.19 34.64
CA PHE A 257 9.10 -1.61 34.46
C PHE A 257 10.15 -2.12 35.46
N THR A 258 11.11 -1.25 35.84
CA THR A 258 12.18 -1.55 36.82
C THR A 258 11.72 -1.37 38.26
N ILE A 259 11.02 -0.27 38.58
CA ILE A 259 10.28 -0.10 39.83
C ILE A 259 9.24 -1.20 39.98
N ARG A 260 8.57 -1.70 38.93
CA ARG A 260 7.72 -2.90 39.04
C ARG A 260 8.48 -4.12 39.54
N ARG A 261 9.75 -4.34 39.15
CA ARG A 261 10.58 -5.40 39.76
C ARG A 261 10.87 -5.11 41.23
N LEU A 262 11.28 -3.89 41.58
CA LEU A 262 11.56 -3.52 42.99
C LEU A 262 10.31 -3.41 43.87
N MET A 263 9.13 -3.09 43.33
CA MET A 263 7.86 -2.99 44.05
C MET A 263 7.19 -4.35 44.18
N LEU A 264 7.25 -5.23 43.18
CA LEU A 264 6.80 -6.61 43.37
C LEU A 264 7.72 -7.33 44.37
N LEU A 265 9.04 -7.12 44.28
CA LEU A 265 10.00 -7.63 45.26
C LEU A 265 9.82 -6.98 46.64
N GLY A 266 9.59 -5.66 46.71
CA GLY A 266 9.43 -4.90 47.94
C GLY A 266 8.07 -5.08 48.62
N LEU A 267 6.99 -5.29 47.85
CA LEU A 267 5.70 -5.75 48.37
C LEU A 267 5.84 -7.19 48.85
N SER A 268 6.48 -8.10 48.10
CA SER A 268 6.72 -9.47 48.57
C SER A 268 7.53 -9.48 49.87
N ILE A 269 8.68 -8.80 49.92
CA ILE A 269 9.55 -8.74 51.12
C ILE A 269 8.86 -8.00 52.27
N GLY A 270 8.25 -6.84 52.02
CA GLY A 270 7.61 -6.04 53.07
C GLY A 270 6.35 -6.72 53.62
N PHE A 271 5.58 -7.38 52.75
CA PHE A 271 4.40 -8.13 53.16
C PHE A 271 4.77 -9.42 53.89
N HIS A 272 5.75 -10.19 53.43
CA HIS A 272 6.24 -11.34 54.20
C HIS A 272 6.90 -10.87 55.53
N GLY A 273 7.66 -9.78 55.53
CA GLY A 273 8.25 -9.20 56.74
C GLY A 273 7.22 -8.69 57.75
N PHE A 274 6.08 -8.15 57.30
CA PHE A 274 5.08 -7.56 58.19
C PHE A 274 3.92 -8.51 58.55
N ALA A 275 3.54 -9.44 57.67
CA ALA A 275 2.46 -10.40 57.91
C ALA A 275 2.95 -11.77 58.39
N VAL A 276 4.10 -12.25 57.89
CA VAL A 276 4.60 -13.60 58.21
C VAL A 276 5.54 -13.57 59.42
N LEU A 277 6.40 -12.56 59.55
CA LEU A 277 7.33 -12.50 60.68
C LEU A 277 6.62 -12.42 62.05
N PRO A 278 5.58 -11.58 62.28
CA PRO A 278 4.87 -11.55 63.56
C PRO A 278 4.03 -12.80 63.79
N VAL A 279 3.53 -13.45 62.74
CA VAL A 279 2.82 -14.72 62.80
C VAL A 279 3.75 -15.88 63.19
N ILE A 280 4.97 -15.93 62.66
CA ILE A 280 5.98 -16.92 63.05
C ILE A 280 6.45 -16.66 64.49
N ILE A 281 6.72 -15.40 64.86
CA ILE A 281 7.13 -15.04 66.23
C ILE A 281 6.01 -15.36 67.23
N GLY A 282 4.77 -14.96 66.94
CA GLY A 282 3.59 -15.29 67.74
C GLY A 282 3.35 -16.80 67.83
N GLY A 283 3.49 -17.53 66.72
CA GLY A 283 3.39 -18.98 66.68
C GLY A 283 4.49 -19.70 67.49
N MET A 284 5.72 -19.18 67.52
CA MET A 284 6.78 -19.71 68.39
C MET A 284 6.53 -19.40 69.88
N ILE A 285 5.93 -18.26 70.20
CA ILE A 285 5.53 -17.92 71.57
C ILE A 285 4.37 -18.82 72.02
N ILE A 286 3.31 -18.93 71.23
CA ILE A 286 2.10 -19.73 71.54
C ILE A 286 2.38 -21.24 71.48
N ALA A 287 3.37 -21.71 70.72
CA ALA A 287 3.83 -23.10 70.78
C ALA A 287 4.35 -23.53 72.17
N THR A 288 4.57 -22.58 73.09
CA THR A 288 4.87 -22.87 74.50
C THR A 288 3.62 -22.99 75.39
N GLU A 289 2.45 -22.50 74.96
CA GLU A 289 1.18 -22.55 75.71
C GLU A 289 -0.05 -22.86 74.82
N LYS A 290 -0.45 -24.14 74.82
CA LYS A 290 -1.74 -24.70 74.34
C LYS A 290 -2.08 -24.60 72.83
N TYR A 291 -2.84 -25.61 72.38
CA TYR A 291 -2.97 -26.00 70.97
C TYR A 291 -4.16 -25.38 70.21
N GLU A 292 -5.08 -24.68 70.89
CA GLU A 292 -6.37 -24.28 70.29
C GLU A 292 -6.32 -23.01 69.42
N GLU A 293 -5.37 -22.09 69.61
CA GLU A 293 -5.27 -20.85 68.83
C GLU A 293 -4.56 -21.00 67.46
N GLN A 294 -4.07 -22.20 67.12
CA GLN A 294 -3.24 -22.42 65.92
C GLN A 294 -3.98 -22.21 64.58
N MET A 295 -5.31 -22.45 64.53
CA MET A 295 -6.08 -22.41 63.29
C MET A 295 -6.27 -20.99 62.74
N ASP A 296 -6.53 -20.00 63.61
CA ASP A 296 -6.75 -18.61 63.19
C ASP A 296 -5.46 -17.97 62.67
N ILE A 297 -4.32 -18.30 63.28
CA ILE A 297 -2.99 -17.85 62.86
C ILE A 297 -2.66 -18.39 61.46
N PHE A 298 -2.97 -19.66 61.19
CA PHE A 298 -2.80 -20.25 59.85
C PHE A 298 -3.73 -19.60 58.81
N ALA A 299 -5.00 -19.34 59.17
CA ALA A 299 -5.94 -18.66 58.30
C ALA A 299 -5.48 -17.23 57.93
N ILE A 300 -4.94 -16.48 58.90
CA ILE A 300 -4.36 -15.14 58.66
C ILE A 300 -3.15 -15.24 57.73
N PHE A 301 -2.23 -16.19 57.94
CA PHE A 301 -1.09 -16.42 57.06
C PHE A 301 -1.52 -16.71 55.61
N VAL A 302 -2.49 -17.60 55.43
CA VAL A 302 -3.02 -17.97 54.10
C VAL A 302 -3.73 -16.79 53.43
N LEU A 303 -4.63 -16.08 54.14
CA LEU A 303 -5.28 -14.87 53.64
C LEU A 303 -4.26 -13.81 53.24
N SER A 304 -3.17 -13.69 53.99
CA SER A 304 -2.11 -12.74 53.69
C SER A 304 -1.47 -13.05 52.33
N ILE A 305 -1.12 -14.30 52.05
CA ILE A 305 -0.55 -14.73 50.76
C ILE A 305 -1.51 -14.37 49.61
N PHE A 306 -2.82 -14.58 49.77
CA PHE A 306 -3.81 -14.21 48.76
C PHE A 306 -3.86 -12.69 48.49
N VAL A 307 -3.70 -11.84 49.51
CA VAL A 307 -3.64 -10.36 49.34
C VAL A 307 -2.36 -9.93 48.62
N ALA A 308 -1.21 -10.52 48.95
CA ALA A 308 0.05 -10.25 48.25
C ALA A 308 0.02 -10.69 46.78
N LEU A 309 -0.51 -11.89 46.51
CA LEU A 309 -0.73 -12.37 45.15
C LEU A 309 -1.73 -11.49 44.39
N GLY A 310 -2.85 -11.12 45.01
CA GLY A 310 -3.88 -10.26 44.41
C GLY A 310 -3.36 -8.87 44.02
N THR A 311 -2.61 -8.21 44.91
CA THR A 311 -2.00 -6.90 44.61
C THR A 311 -0.92 -6.99 43.52
N GLY A 312 -0.09 -8.03 43.53
CA GLY A 312 0.88 -8.30 42.46
C GLY A 312 0.22 -8.58 41.09
N LEU A 313 -0.85 -9.39 41.09
CA LEU A 313 -1.64 -9.72 39.90
C LEU A 313 -2.34 -8.49 39.30
N MET A 314 -2.80 -7.54 40.11
CA MET A 314 -3.45 -6.30 39.64
C MET A 314 -2.44 -5.22 39.19
N ALA A 315 -1.23 -5.18 39.77
CA ALA A 315 -0.20 -4.21 39.38
C ALA A 315 0.30 -4.40 37.93
N ILE A 316 0.34 -5.65 37.45
CA ILE A 316 0.79 -6.02 36.10
C ILE A 316 -0.12 -5.42 34.99
N PRO A 317 -1.44 -5.71 34.93
CA PRO A 317 -2.32 -5.15 33.90
C PRO A 317 -2.45 -3.64 34.00
N VAL A 318 -2.41 -3.05 35.20
CA VAL A 318 -2.40 -1.58 35.37
C VAL A 318 -1.14 -0.95 34.75
N SER A 319 0.04 -1.54 35.00
CA SER A 319 1.30 -1.07 34.41
C SER A 319 1.30 -1.19 32.87
N ILE A 320 0.77 -2.29 32.35
CA ILE A 320 0.62 -2.53 30.91
C ILE A 320 -0.38 -1.54 30.29
N ALA A 321 -1.51 -1.27 30.95
CA ALA A 321 -2.51 -0.30 30.49
C ALA A 321 -1.96 1.14 30.47
N ILE A 322 -1.18 1.53 31.48
CA ILE A 322 -0.48 2.83 31.53
C ILE A 322 0.53 2.92 30.38
N GLY A 323 1.37 1.89 30.18
CA GLY A 323 2.35 1.83 29.09
C GLY A 323 1.71 1.88 27.70
N HIS A 324 0.60 1.16 27.49
CA HIS A 324 -0.18 1.30 26.27
C HIS A 324 -0.72 2.72 26.11
N LYS A 325 -1.38 3.29 27.12
CA LYS A 325 -1.95 4.66 27.05
C LYS A 325 -0.89 5.71 26.75
N ALA A 326 0.30 5.56 27.33
CA ALA A 326 1.49 6.37 27.02
C ALA A 326 1.89 6.26 25.55
N MET A 327 2.09 5.03 25.04
CA MET A 327 2.45 4.79 23.64
C MET A 327 1.39 5.33 22.68
N ARG A 328 0.09 5.11 22.95
CA ARG A 328 -1.00 5.64 22.10
C ARG A 328 -0.98 7.16 22.03
N LYS A 329 -0.59 7.85 23.10
CA LYS A 329 -0.44 9.31 23.10
C LYS A 329 0.71 9.72 22.18
N THR A 330 1.89 9.12 22.33
CA THR A 330 3.06 9.48 21.51
C THR A 330 2.88 9.11 20.03
N GLU A 331 2.29 7.95 19.71
CA GLU A 331 1.92 7.56 18.34
C GLU A 331 1.00 8.61 17.68
N ARG A 332 0.02 9.15 18.42
CA ARG A 332 -0.86 10.23 17.94
C ARG A 332 -0.15 11.57 17.81
N GLU A 333 0.69 11.92 18.78
CA GLU A 333 1.47 13.16 18.80
C GLU A 333 2.33 13.26 17.52
N ILE A 334 3.00 12.15 17.14
CA ILE A 334 3.75 12.02 15.88
C ILE A 334 2.86 12.13 14.64
N LEU A 335 1.74 11.40 14.58
CA LEU A 335 0.80 11.52 13.45
C LEU A 335 0.28 12.95 13.30
N SER A 336 -0.05 13.61 14.42
CA SER A 336 -0.54 14.99 14.43
C SER A 336 0.53 15.99 14.01
N HIS A 337 1.80 15.72 14.33
CA HIS A 337 2.94 16.51 13.86
C HIS A 337 3.09 16.40 12.35
N CYS A 338 3.13 15.17 11.80
CA CYS A 338 3.15 14.94 10.35
C CYS A 338 1.96 15.60 9.63
N LEU A 339 0.75 15.54 10.19
CA LEU A 339 -0.46 16.11 9.58
C LEU A 339 -0.54 17.65 9.63
N ARG A 340 0.13 18.30 10.60
CA ARG A 340 0.08 19.75 10.85
C ARG A 340 1.34 20.51 10.43
N LYS A 341 2.46 19.83 10.17
CA LYS A 341 3.72 20.48 9.76
C LYS A 341 3.48 21.29 8.48
N LYS A 342 3.83 22.59 8.53
CA LYS A 342 3.65 23.52 7.40
C LYS A 342 4.86 23.45 6.46
N GLY A 343 4.61 23.65 5.18
CA GLY A 343 5.53 23.27 4.11
C GLY A 343 5.12 21.90 3.55
N ASN A 344 5.33 21.69 2.25
CA ASN A 344 4.82 20.52 1.54
C ASN A 344 5.68 19.28 1.84
N TYR A 345 5.52 18.68 3.02
CA TYR A 345 6.20 17.44 3.43
C TYR A 345 5.24 16.25 3.28
N PRO A 346 5.26 15.52 2.15
CA PRO A 346 4.36 14.40 1.89
C PRO A 346 4.87 13.14 2.59
N PHE A 347 5.08 13.17 3.92
CA PHE A 347 5.69 12.07 4.67
C PHE A 347 4.91 11.77 5.95
N LEU A 348 4.56 10.50 6.11
CA LEU A 348 3.91 9.97 7.31
C LEU A 348 4.91 9.08 8.07
N ALA A 349 5.28 9.51 9.28
CA ALA A 349 6.05 8.68 10.19
C ALA A 349 5.11 7.75 10.97
N VAL A 350 5.39 6.45 10.96
CA VAL A 350 4.60 5.43 11.65
C VAL A 350 5.49 4.54 12.49
N ILE A 351 5.18 4.46 13.79
CA ILE A 351 5.92 3.62 14.73
C ILE A 351 5.33 2.22 14.80
N ARG A 352 6.22 1.23 14.81
CA ARG A 352 5.94 -0.15 15.18
C ARG A 352 6.48 -0.42 16.59
N CYS A 353 5.61 -0.95 17.44
CA CYS A 353 5.89 -1.32 18.83
C CYS A 353 5.63 -2.81 19.03
N ALA A 354 6.57 -3.56 19.61
CA ALA A 354 6.34 -4.91 20.08
C ALA A 354 5.42 -4.88 21.31
N SER A 355 4.30 -5.59 21.22
CA SER A 355 3.23 -5.61 22.23
C SER A 355 3.68 -5.98 23.65
N TRP A 356 4.82 -6.68 23.78
CA TRP A 356 5.36 -7.14 25.06
C TRP A 356 6.46 -6.24 25.66
N ARG A 357 7.07 -5.35 24.86
CA ARG A 357 8.08 -4.38 25.32
C ARG A 357 7.53 -2.99 25.61
N LEU A 358 6.40 -2.63 24.98
CA LEU A 358 5.77 -1.31 25.10
C LEU A 358 6.77 -0.16 24.79
N GLN A 359 7.62 -0.40 23.80
CA GLN A 359 8.71 0.48 23.36
C GLN A 359 8.71 0.52 21.82
N PRO A 360 9.16 1.63 21.21
CA PRO A 360 9.32 1.67 19.77
C PRO A 360 10.48 0.74 19.38
N ASP A 361 10.23 -0.21 18.48
CA ASP A 361 11.29 -1.05 17.91
C ASP A 361 11.68 -0.56 16.51
N GLU A 362 10.73 0.03 15.77
CA GLU A 362 10.96 0.46 14.39
C GLU A 362 10.15 1.72 14.01
N ILE A 363 10.81 2.72 13.43
CA ILE A 363 10.19 3.92 12.84
C ILE A 363 10.17 3.72 11.33
N ASN A 364 8.98 3.66 10.74
CA ASN A 364 8.79 3.58 9.28
C ASN A 364 8.43 4.98 8.75
N ILE A 365 9.13 5.44 7.70
CA ILE A 365 8.82 6.69 6.99
C ILE A 365 8.21 6.30 5.64
N ILE A 366 6.97 6.74 5.43
CA ILE A 366 6.14 6.40 4.27
C ILE A 366 5.84 7.70 3.53
N ARG A 367 5.96 7.72 2.19
CA ARG A 367 5.47 8.86 1.42
C ARG A 367 3.94 8.90 1.44
N TYR A 368 3.39 10.02 1.84
CA TYR A 368 1.96 10.29 1.77
C TYR A 368 1.69 11.78 1.61
N ASP A 369 1.33 12.20 0.40
CA ASP A 369 0.67 13.49 0.19
C ASP A 369 -0.77 13.39 0.67
N ILE A 370 -1.03 14.04 1.79
CA ILE A 370 -2.33 14.02 2.47
C ILE A 370 -3.23 15.21 2.08
N GLU A 371 -2.73 16.22 1.37
CA GLU A 371 -3.52 17.44 1.10
C GLU A 371 -4.67 17.19 0.13
N SER A 372 -4.43 16.39 -0.91
CA SER A 372 -5.47 15.89 -1.82
C SER A 372 -6.54 15.09 -1.05
N CYS A 373 -6.12 14.17 -0.19
CA CYS A 373 -7.01 13.39 0.67
C CYS A 373 -7.82 14.26 1.66
N LYS A 374 -7.20 15.30 2.25
CA LYS A 374 -7.87 16.26 3.13
C LYS A 374 -9.02 16.95 2.40
N ALA A 375 -8.79 17.40 1.16
CA ALA A 375 -9.83 18.04 0.36
C ALA A 375 -11.00 17.08 0.06
N THR A 376 -10.72 15.86 -0.43
CA THR A 376 -11.76 14.84 -0.71
C THR A 376 -12.56 14.47 0.54
N ILE A 377 -11.90 14.31 1.69
CA ILE A 377 -12.55 13.99 2.95
C ILE A 377 -13.38 15.18 3.47
N GLN A 378 -12.88 16.41 3.34
CA GLN A 378 -13.62 17.61 3.73
C GLN A 378 -14.92 17.77 2.93
N GLU A 379 -14.85 17.60 1.60
CA GLU A 379 -16.02 17.62 0.72
C GLU A 379 -17.02 16.51 1.09
N PHE A 380 -16.55 15.27 1.23
CA PHE A 380 -17.38 14.14 1.64
C PHE A 380 -18.10 14.40 2.97
N LEU A 381 -17.39 14.91 3.98
CA LEU A 381 -17.94 15.17 5.31
C LEU A 381 -18.93 16.35 5.32
N ASN A 382 -18.65 17.42 4.58
CA ASN A 382 -19.58 18.55 4.43
C ASN A 382 -20.89 18.11 3.76
N ASN A 383 -20.85 17.10 2.89
CA ASN A 383 -22.03 16.50 2.26
C ASN A 383 -22.81 15.54 3.19
N GLN A 384 -22.28 15.17 4.36
CA GLN A 384 -23.00 14.39 5.37
C GLN A 384 -23.83 15.32 6.28
N GLY A 385 -25.12 15.48 5.98
CA GLY A 385 -26.04 16.38 6.71
C GLY A 385 -26.33 16.06 8.19
N ASP A 386 -25.59 15.13 8.81
CA ASP A 386 -25.64 14.79 10.24
C ASP A 386 -24.57 15.51 11.07
N LEU A 387 -23.53 16.03 10.42
CA LEU A 387 -22.60 16.95 11.04
C LEU A 387 -23.33 18.29 11.17
N ALA A 388 -23.15 18.98 12.30
CA ALA A 388 -23.88 20.23 12.59
C ALA A 388 -23.71 21.23 11.42
N ALA A 389 -24.70 22.08 11.19
CA ALA A 389 -24.87 22.92 9.98
C ALA A 389 -23.80 24.01 9.74
N GLU A 390 -22.63 23.87 10.35
CA GLU A 390 -21.45 24.71 10.24
C GLU A 390 -20.38 23.95 9.44
N VAL A 391 -19.79 24.60 8.43
CA VAL A 391 -18.81 23.98 7.54
C VAL A 391 -17.59 23.51 8.35
N LEU A 392 -17.21 22.23 8.23
CA LEU A 392 -16.10 21.67 9.00
C LEU A 392 -14.79 22.40 8.67
N SER A 393 -14.06 22.79 9.71
CA SER A 393 -12.77 23.45 9.55
C SER A 393 -11.71 22.46 9.06
N LYS A 394 -10.64 22.97 8.44
CA LYS A 394 -9.47 22.15 8.07
C LYS A 394 -8.87 21.40 9.27
N GLU A 395 -9.02 21.95 10.48
CA GLU A 395 -8.51 21.34 11.71
C GLU A 395 -9.37 20.15 12.17
N ASP A 396 -10.69 20.17 11.92
CA ASP A 396 -11.55 19.03 12.24
C ASP A 396 -11.26 17.82 11.33
N VAL A 397 -10.96 18.08 10.05
CA VAL A 397 -10.49 17.06 9.10
C VAL A 397 -9.16 16.45 9.53
N VAL A 398 -8.23 17.25 10.04
CA VAL A 398 -6.95 16.77 10.62
C VAL A 398 -7.19 15.86 11.83
N ILE A 399 -8.11 16.21 12.72
CA ILE A 399 -8.46 15.38 13.89
C ILE A 399 -9.08 14.03 13.47
N PHE A 400 -9.94 14.03 12.45
CA PHE A 400 -10.49 12.78 11.91
C PHE A 400 -9.44 11.90 11.24
N LEU A 401 -8.52 12.52 10.48
CA LEU A 401 -7.38 11.83 9.89
C LEU A 401 -6.43 11.26 10.95
N GLU A 402 -6.14 11.99 12.03
CA GLU A 402 -5.33 11.49 13.15
C GLU A 402 -5.94 10.21 13.74
N GLU A 403 -7.23 10.22 14.07
CA GLU A 403 -7.93 9.05 14.62
C GLU A 403 -8.02 7.89 13.62
N PHE A 404 -8.23 8.17 12.33
CA PHE A 404 -8.31 7.15 11.28
C PHE A 404 -6.96 6.51 10.99
N LEU A 405 -5.93 7.32 10.74
CA LEU A 405 -4.56 6.86 10.50
C LEU A 405 -4.01 6.12 11.73
N TYR A 406 -4.36 6.54 12.95
CA TYR A 406 -4.03 5.81 14.17
C TYR A 406 -4.57 4.37 14.18
N GLN A 407 -5.81 4.17 13.71
CA GLN A 407 -6.40 2.84 13.56
C GLN A 407 -5.72 2.04 12.44
N LYS A 408 -5.40 2.69 11.32
CA LYS A 408 -4.79 2.06 10.14
C LYS A 408 -3.27 1.91 10.22
N ARG A 409 -2.58 2.43 11.24
CA ARG A 409 -1.11 2.49 11.32
C ARG A 409 -0.37 1.18 11.00
N VAL A 410 -0.92 0.03 11.41
CA VAL A 410 -0.33 -1.29 11.10
C VAL A 410 -0.47 -1.62 9.61
N ALA A 411 -1.60 -1.27 8.99
CA ALA A 411 -1.83 -1.44 7.56
C ALA A 411 -0.97 -0.46 6.73
N MET A 412 -0.74 0.76 7.20
CA MET A 412 0.17 1.72 6.54
C MET A 412 1.59 1.15 6.47
N VAL A 413 2.12 0.57 7.55
CA VAL A 413 3.44 -0.10 7.56
C VAL A 413 3.48 -1.32 6.64
N ASN A 414 2.38 -2.07 6.55
CA ASN A 414 2.26 -3.30 5.75
C ASN A 414 1.42 -3.06 4.48
N TRP A 415 1.64 -1.93 3.81
CA TRP A 415 0.83 -1.39 2.71
C TRP A 415 0.38 -2.44 1.69
N ILE A 416 1.34 -3.20 1.13
CA ILE A 416 1.08 -4.18 0.06
C ILE A 416 0.15 -5.33 0.52
N SER A 417 0.29 -5.79 1.77
CA SER A 417 -0.37 -7.01 2.26
C SER A 417 -1.63 -6.75 3.09
N GLN A 418 -1.82 -5.54 3.62
CA GLN A 418 -2.97 -5.21 4.48
C GLN A 418 -3.97 -4.22 3.87
N ILE A 419 -3.61 -3.51 2.79
CA ILE A 419 -4.52 -2.59 2.12
C ILE A 419 -5.11 -3.28 0.87
N PRO A 420 -6.44 -3.20 0.62
CA PRO A 420 -7.06 -3.71 -0.59
C PRO A 420 -6.61 -2.95 -1.84
N PHE A 421 -6.94 -3.46 -3.02
CA PHE A 421 -6.71 -2.75 -4.29
C PHE A 421 -7.81 -1.70 -4.54
N SER A 422 -7.42 -0.54 -5.07
CA SER A 422 -8.35 0.46 -5.61
C SER A 422 -8.68 0.12 -7.06
N CYS A 423 -9.89 0.47 -7.50
CA CYS A 423 -10.30 0.32 -8.91
C CYS A 423 -10.07 1.60 -9.75
N ARG A 424 -9.65 2.71 -9.13
CA ARG A 424 -9.60 4.05 -9.79
C ARG A 424 -8.36 4.89 -9.47
N ASP A 425 -7.41 4.34 -8.70
CA ASP A 425 -6.23 4.98 -8.10
C ASP A 425 -6.18 6.53 -8.16
N PRO A 426 -7.05 7.24 -7.42
CA PRO A 426 -7.25 8.67 -7.60
C PRO A 426 -6.07 9.53 -7.13
N HIS A 427 -5.13 8.96 -6.35
CA HIS A 427 -4.02 9.69 -5.73
C HIS A 427 -2.68 8.95 -5.87
N ASN A 428 -2.43 8.29 -7.01
CA ASN A 428 -1.15 7.68 -7.40
C ASN A 428 -0.53 6.82 -6.27
N THR A 429 -1.22 5.75 -5.90
CA THR A 429 -0.89 4.91 -4.76
C THR A 429 -0.03 3.71 -5.15
N TRP A 430 0.91 3.36 -4.27
CA TRP A 430 1.83 2.27 -4.50
C TRP A 430 1.09 0.94 -4.72
N LYS A 431 1.24 0.38 -5.92
CA LYS A 431 0.58 -0.85 -6.41
C LYS A 431 -0.96 -0.76 -6.42
N ASN A 432 -1.52 0.37 -6.84
CA ASN A 432 -2.97 0.60 -7.03
C ASN A 432 -3.78 0.17 -5.79
N LYS A 433 -3.35 0.63 -4.61
CA LYS A 433 -3.97 0.28 -3.33
C LYS A 433 -5.01 1.32 -2.94
N GLN A 434 -5.91 0.99 -2.03
CA GLN A 434 -6.91 1.96 -1.60
C GLN A 434 -6.25 3.18 -0.97
N CYS A 435 -6.66 4.36 -1.44
CA CYS A 435 -6.21 5.62 -0.90
C CYS A 435 -6.81 5.87 0.50
N VAL A 436 -6.19 6.71 1.33
CA VAL A 436 -6.68 7.05 2.68
C VAL A 436 -8.09 7.64 2.62
N CYS A 437 -8.41 8.49 1.63
CA CYS A 437 -9.77 8.99 1.44
C CYS A 437 -10.77 7.89 1.06
N GLU A 438 -10.38 6.92 0.22
CA GLU A 438 -11.23 5.80 -0.19
C GLU A 438 -11.54 4.87 1.00
N MET A 439 -10.52 4.51 1.78
CA MET A 439 -10.69 3.73 3.00
C MET A 439 -11.49 4.49 4.07
N PHE A 440 -11.32 5.81 4.18
CA PHE A 440 -12.08 6.63 5.12
C PHE A 440 -13.58 6.69 4.73
N ILE A 441 -13.87 6.99 3.47
CA ILE A 441 -15.24 7.12 2.95
C ILE A 441 -16.01 5.79 3.08
N SER A 442 -15.38 4.67 2.73
CA SER A 442 -16.00 3.34 2.83
C SER A 442 -16.28 2.91 4.28
N GLU A 443 -15.41 3.25 5.24
CA GLU A 443 -15.60 2.89 6.65
C GLU A 443 -16.42 3.91 7.45
N TYR A 444 -16.55 5.15 6.97
CA TYR A 444 -17.24 6.23 7.68
C TYR A 444 -18.63 5.86 8.21
N PRO A 445 -19.54 5.21 7.46
CA PRO A 445 -20.88 4.85 7.96
C PRO A 445 -20.83 4.01 9.25
N SER A 446 -19.85 3.09 9.36
CA SER A 446 -19.66 2.24 10.54
C SER A 446 -19.06 2.99 11.74
N GLN A 447 -18.24 4.01 11.49
CA GLN A 447 -17.52 4.77 12.52
C GLN A 447 -18.14 6.14 12.84
N LYS A 448 -19.18 6.58 12.11
CA LYS A 448 -19.86 7.88 12.23
C LYS A 448 -20.12 8.30 13.68
N LYS A 449 -20.68 7.41 14.51
CA LYS A 449 -20.95 7.69 15.94
C LYS A 449 -19.68 8.05 16.74
N ARG A 450 -18.55 7.41 16.45
CA ARG A 450 -17.25 7.68 17.09
C ARG A 450 -16.70 9.04 16.67
N TYR A 451 -16.80 9.37 15.38
CA TYR A 451 -16.36 10.67 14.86
C TYR A 451 -17.19 11.83 15.42
N LEU A 452 -18.53 11.70 15.48
CA LEU A 452 -19.39 12.69 16.12
C LEU A 452 -19.04 12.91 17.61
N GLN A 453 -18.72 11.82 18.35
CA GLN A 453 -18.26 11.93 19.74
C GLN A 453 -16.93 12.69 19.90
N ILE A 454 -16.04 12.66 18.90
CA ILE A 454 -14.78 13.39 18.93
C ILE A 454 -15.02 14.90 18.81
N LEU A 455 -15.92 15.33 17.90
CA LEU A 455 -16.32 16.74 17.79
C LEU A 455 -16.99 17.25 19.07
N THR A 456 -17.97 16.53 19.62
CA THR A 456 -18.72 17.01 20.80
C THR A 456 -17.85 17.25 22.04
N LYS A 457 -16.76 16.48 22.21
CA LYS A 457 -15.79 16.67 23.30
C LYS A 457 -14.95 17.95 23.12
N ARG A 458 -14.73 18.38 21.88
CA ARG A 458 -13.99 19.61 21.56
C ARG A 458 -14.80 20.83 22.00
N THR A 459 -16.10 20.88 21.68
CA THR A 459 -17.00 21.95 22.13
C THR A 459 -17.07 22.09 23.66
N THR A 460 -16.93 21.01 24.42
CA THR A 460 -16.91 21.09 25.90
C THR A 460 -15.58 21.61 26.47
N THR A 461 -14.49 21.52 25.71
CA THR A 461 -13.13 21.91 26.18
C THR A 461 -12.81 23.38 25.88
N ILE A 462 -13.64 24.06 25.09
CA ILE A 462 -13.49 25.49 24.73
C ILE A 462 -14.37 26.40 25.64
N VAL A 463 -15.21 25.81 26.50
CA VAL A 463 -16.21 26.51 27.34
C VAL A 463 -15.91 26.35 28.84
N ILE A 464 -14.64 26.12 29.21
CA ILE A 464 -14.16 26.01 30.60
C ILE A 464 -12.91 26.86 30.77
#